data_AF-A0A9X5E3R1-F1
#
_entry.id   AF-A0A9X5E3R1-F1
#
_cell.length_a   1.000
_cell.length_b   1.000
_cell.length_c   1.000
_cell.angle_alpha   90.00
_cell.angle_beta   90.00
_cell.angle_gamma   90.00
#
_symmetry.space_group_name_H-M   'P 1'
#
loop_
_entity.id
_entity.type
_entity.pdbx_description
1 polymer ?
#
loop_
_entity_poly.entity_id
_entity_poly.type
_entity_poly.pdbx_seq_one_letter_code
_entity_poly.pdbx_strand_id
1 'polypeptide(L)' 'MACRSYDWNTDRWAKGGYCYFAPGQLDRFNPHLTLPGGRVFFAGEHTAPVEYRGYMEGAVRSGIRAAQQILNIGARSEE' A
#
# COMPACT_ATOMS: atom_id res chain seq x y z
N MET A 1 15.27 35.17 1.25
CA MET A 1 15.21 33.70 1.41
C MET A 1 13.79 33.27 1.08
N ALA A 2 13.59 32.38 0.10
CA ALA A 2 12.24 31.93 -0.26
C ALA A 2 11.90 30.63 0.49
N CYS A 3 10.69 30.55 1.03
CA CYS A 3 10.13 29.36 1.66
C CYS A 3 9.01 28.82 0.75
N ARG A 4 8.91 27.49 0.61
CA ARG A 4 7.82 26.83 -0.10
C ARG A 4 7.24 25.73 0.79
N SER A 5 5.92 25.71 0.87
CA SER A 5 5.15 24.64 1.51
C SER A 5 4.29 23.92 0.47
N TYR A 6 3.80 22.73 0.83
CA TYR A 6 2.87 21.95 0.03
C TYR A 6 1.84 21.30 0.95
N ASP A 7 0.56 21.51 0.65
CA ASP A 7 -0.54 20.89 1.39
C ASP A 7 -1.05 19.64 0.66
N TRP A 8 -0.57 18.50 1.12
CA TRP A 8 -0.94 17.18 0.60
C TRP A 8 -2.42 16.84 0.77
N ASN A 9 -3.15 17.46 1.70
CA ASN A 9 -4.58 17.19 1.90
C ASN A 9 -5.43 17.70 0.73
N THR A 10 -4.96 18.72 0.03
CA THR A 10 -5.65 19.31 -1.13
C THR A 10 -5.20 18.72 -2.46
N ASP A 11 -4.21 17.85 -2.46
CA ASP A 11 -3.74 17.16 -3.65
C ASP A 11 -4.80 16.17 -4.16
N ARG A 12 -5.23 16.31 -5.42
CA ARG A 12 -6.30 15.48 -6.01
C ARG A 12 -5.99 13.98 -6.07
N TRP A 13 -4.71 13.62 -6.06
CA TRP A 13 -4.23 12.25 -6.16
C TRP A 13 -3.84 11.68 -4.81
N ALA A 14 -3.05 12.42 -4.03
CA ALA A 14 -2.57 11.95 -2.73
C ALA A 14 -3.67 12.01 -1.66
N LYS A 15 -4.51 13.06 -1.67
CA LYS A 15 -5.61 13.28 -0.71
C LYS A 15 -5.21 13.20 0.76
N GLY A 16 -3.93 13.46 1.06
CA GLY A 16 -3.34 13.29 2.37
C GLY A 16 -1.83 13.04 2.27
N GLY A 17 -1.18 13.06 3.44
CA GLY A 17 0.22 12.68 3.57
C GLY A 17 0.41 11.15 3.57
N TYR A 18 1.22 10.65 4.49
CA TYR A 18 1.40 9.21 4.68
C TYR A 18 0.17 8.57 5.35
N CYS A 19 0.01 7.26 5.16
CA CYS A 19 -1.10 6.52 5.75
C CYS A 19 -1.03 6.51 7.29
N TYR A 20 -2.20 6.63 7.92
CA TYR A 20 -2.33 6.54 9.37
C TYR A 20 -3.68 5.91 9.72
N PHE A 21 -3.69 5.06 10.74
CA PHE A 21 -4.88 4.30 11.15
C PHE A 21 -5.39 4.84 12.49
N ALA A 22 -6.69 5.10 12.58
CA ALA A 22 -7.33 5.44 13.85
C ALA A 22 -7.34 4.21 14.79
N PRO A 23 -7.53 4.41 16.11
CA PRO A 23 -7.64 3.31 17.06
C PRO A 23 -8.63 2.22 16.61
N GLY A 24 -8.19 0.96 16.64
CA GLY A 24 -8.98 -0.21 16.22
C GLY A 24 -9.11 -0.42 14.70
N GLN A 25 -8.73 0.55 13.86
CA GLN A 25 -8.78 0.36 12.41
C GLN A 25 -7.72 -0.61 11.92
N LEU A 26 -6.54 -0.60 12.52
CA LEU A 26 -5.46 -1.49 12.12
C LEU A 26 -5.88 -2.95 12.33
N ASP A 27 -6.39 -3.30 13.50
CA ASP A 27 -6.86 -4.67 13.78
C ASP A 27 -7.99 -5.09 12.83
N ARG A 28 -8.91 -4.17 12.55
CA ARG A 28 -10.05 -4.41 11.67
C ARG A 28 -9.64 -4.62 10.22
N PHE A 29 -8.73 -3.82 9.69
CA PHE A 29 -8.45 -3.76 8.25
C PHE A 29 -7.17 -4.46 7.82
N ASN A 30 -6.17 -4.56 8.70
CA ASN A 30 -4.86 -5.12 8.35
C ASN A 30 -4.93 -6.54 7.73
N PRO A 31 -5.81 -7.46 8.17
CA PRO A 31 -5.96 -8.77 7.51
C PRO A 31 -6.45 -8.70 6.06
N HIS A 32 -7.06 -7.60 5.65
CA HIS A 32 -7.70 -7.45 4.35
C HIS A 32 -6.91 -6.60 3.35
N LEU A 33 -6.00 -5.73 3.81
CA LEU A 33 -5.29 -4.76 2.97
C LEU A 33 -4.42 -5.38 1.86
N THR A 34 -4.04 -6.66 2.00
CA THR A 34 -3.16 -7.36 1.07
C THR A 34 -3.87 -8.48 0.29
N LEU A 35 -5.16 -8.70 0.55
CA LEU A 35 -5.95 -9.74 -0.10
C LEU A 35 -6.25 -9.35 -1.55
N PRO A 36 -5.93 -10.21 -2.54
CA PRO A 36 -6.28 -9.93 -3.92
C PRO A 36 -7.78 -10.05 -4.15
N GLY A 37 -8.31 -9.20 -5.03
CA GLY A 37 -9.67 -9.27 -5.56
C GLY A 37 -9.65 -9.89 -6.95
N GLY A 38 -9.69 -11.22 -7.06
CA GLY A 38 -9.57 -11.91 -8.33
C GLY A 38 -8.20 -11.68 -8.98
N ARG A 39 -8.16 -10.96 -10.11
CA ARG A 39 -6.91 -10.56 -10.80
C ARG A 39 -6.38 -9.18 -10.38
N VAL A 40 -6.97 -8.56 -9.37
CA VAL A 40 -6.55 -7.26 -8.85
C VAL A 40 -5.73 -7.46 -7.58
N PHE A 41 -4.52 -6.91 -7.56
CA PHE A 41 -3.58 -7.00 -6.43
C PHE A 41 -3.26 -5.61 -5.89
N PHE A 42 -3.14 -5.50 -4.57
CA PHE A 42 -2.95 -4.23 -3.89
C PHE A 42 -1.49 -4.07 -3.45
N ALA A 43 -0.93 -2.88 -3.71
CA ALA A 43 0.40 -2.44 -3.32
C ALA A 43 0.37 -0.96 -2.90
N GLY A 44 1.45 -0.50 -2.28
CA GLY A 44 1.58 0.84 -1.68
C GLY A 44 1.92 0.75 -0.20
N GLU A 45 2.50 1.82 0.36
CA GLU A 45 3.01 1.83 1.74
C GLU A 45 1.92 1.55 2.79
N HIS A 46 0.68 1.94 2.51
CA HIS A 46 -0.49 1.63 3.34
C HIS A 46 -0.77 0.13 3.47
N THR A 47 -0.31 -0.70 2.53
CA THR A 47 -0.47 -2.17 2.55
C THR A 47 0.73 -2.91 3.14
N ALA A 48 1.80 -2.20 3.50
CA ALA A 48 3.03 -2.80 4.03
C ALA A 48 2.86 -3.27 5.50
N PRO A 49 3.74 -4.16 6.00
CA PRO A 49 3.85 -4.43 7.43
C PRO A 49 3.97 -3.15 8.26
N VAL A 50 3.50 -3.20 9.50
CA VAL A 50 3.37 -2.01 10.38
C VAL A 50 4.68 -1.25 10.52
N GLU A 51 5.80 -1.98 10.58
CA GLU A 51 7.16 -1.45 10.71
C GLU A 51 7.64 -0.60 9.53
N TYR A 52 7.06 -0.76 8.33
CA TYR A 52 7.47 -0.04 7.11
C TYR A 52 6.37 0.87 6.54
N ARG A 53 5.22 0.91 7.21
CA ARG A 53 4.02 1.60 6.75
C ARG A 53 4.21 3.13 6.84
N GLY A 54 3.82 3.83 5.77
CA GLY A 54 4.06 5.28 5.63
C GLY A 54 5.44 5.67 5.11
N TYR A 55 6.32 4.70 4.84
CA TYR A 55 7.67 4.92 4.30
C TYR A 55 7.80 4.40 2.87
N MET A 56 8.80 4.93 2.15
CA MET A 56 9.16 4.46 0.80
C MET A 56 9.48 2.95 0.77
N GLU A 57 10.13 2.44 1.81
CA GLU A 57 10.45 1.00 1.94
C GLU A 57 9.17 0.14 1.93
N GLY A 58 8.09 0.62 2.58
CA GLY A 58 6.80 -0.06 2.54
C GLY A 58 6.20 -0.11 1.13
N ALA A 59 6.32 0.97 0.37
CA ALA A 59 5.88 1.01 -1.03
C ALA A 59 6.65 0.00 -1.90
N VAL A 60 7.98 -0.07 -1.75
CA VAL A 60 8.82 -1.02 -2.50
C VAL A 60 8.48 -2.47 -2.13
N ARG A 61 8.46 -2.81 -0.84
CA ARG A 61 8.18 -4.17 -0.36
C ARG A 61 6.80 -4.66 -0.77
N SER A 62 5.78 -3.81 -0.66
CA SER A 62 4.42 -4.15 -1.07
C SER A 62 4.30 -4.36 -2.58
N GLY A 63 5.03 -3.61 -3.39
CA GLY A 63 5.14 -3.82 -4.84
C GLY A 63 5.75 -5.18 -5.18
N ILE A 64 6.86 -5.54 -4.52
CA ILE A 64 7.49 -6.87 -4.68
C ILE A 64 6.51 -7.99 -4.31
N ARG A 65 5.81 -7.85 -3.17
CA ARG A 65 4.77 -8.81 -2.76
C ARG A 65 3.69 -8.95 -3.83
N ALA A 66 3.14 -7.85 -4.33
CA ALA A 66 2.08 -7.89 -5.34
C ALA A 66 2.55 -8.55 -6.64
N ALA A 67 3.79 -8.28 -7.08
CA ALA A 67 4.39 -8.93 -8.23
C ALA A 67 4.52 -10.46 -8.03
N GLN A 68 4.98 -10.89 -6.86
CA GLN A 68 5.04 -12.33 -6.52
C GLN A 68 3.66 -12.99 -6.53
N GLN A 69 2.65 -12.30 -5.99
CA GLN A 69 1.26 -12.79 -6.02
C GLN A 69 0.76 -12.99 -7.46
N ILE A 70 1.09 -12.07 -8.38
CA ILE A 70 0.75 -12.18 -9.81
C ILE A 70 1.44 -13.38 -10.46
N LEU A 71 2.76 -13.53 -10.26
CA LEU A 71 3.55 -14.61 -10.84
C LEU A 71 3.04 -15.99 -10.40
N ASN A 72 2.65 -16.12 -9.12
CA ASN A 72 2.11 -17.36 -8.58
C ASN A 72 0.74 -17.75 -9.17
N ILE A 73 -0.05 -16.78 -9.65
CA ILE A 73 -1.27 -17.11 -10.41
C ILE A 73 -0.93 -17.55 -11.82
N GLY A 74 0.03 -16.87 -12.49
CA GLY A 74 0.44 -17.23 -13.85
C GLY A 74 1.03 -18.65 -13.96
N ALA A 75 1.81 -19.07 -12.96
CA ALA A 75 2.35 -20.43 -12.91
C ALA A 75 1.27 -21.52 -12.79
N ARG A 76 0.09 -21.21 -12.23
CA ARG A 76 -1.02 -22.16 -12.08
C ARG A 76 -1.89 -22.31 -13.34
N SER A 77 -1.66 -21.52 -14.38
CA SER A 77 -2.43 -21.61 -15.64
C SER A 77 -1.71 -22.39 -16.74
N GLU A 78 -0.46 -22.80 -16.52
CA GLU A 78 0.32 -23.62 -17.49
C GLU A 78 0.39 -25.11 -17.09
N GLU A 79 -0.36 -25.51 -16.06
CA GLU A 79 -0.60 -26.91 -15.64
C GLU A 79 -2.07 -27.28 -15.89
#